data_AF-R6AI07-F1
#
_entry.id   AF-R6AI07-F1
#
_cell.length_a   1.000
_cell.length_b   1.000
_cell.length_c   1.000
_cell.angle_alpha   90.00
_cell.angle_beta   90.00
_cell.angle_gamma   90.00
#
_symmetry.space_group_name_H-M   'P 1'
#
loop_
_entity.id
_entity.type
_entity.pdbx_description
1 polymer ?
#
loop_
_entity_poly.entity_id
_entity_poly.type
_entity_poly.pdbx_seq_one_letter_code
_entity_poly.pdbx_strand_id
1 'polypeptide(L)'
;MTNREEIVGSVGVWPLKLLAKRWVCSDAAIRDREKAGLLKRCRGVPGVCYTAASVAECEGWDGNQNPMSPFERRKLETRIRELEKQLASYEDQFYFLADALERARTSIERREKQRGKERA
;
A
#
# COMPACT_ATOMS: atom_id res chain seq x y z
N MET A 1 -40.50 -8.72 -6.64
CA MET A 1 -39.92 -8.62 -8.00
C MET A 1 -38.71 -7.72 -7.88
N THR A 2 -37.55 -8.28 -7.54
CA THR A 2 -36.29 -7.55 -7.39
C THR A 2 -35.66 -7.37 -8.76
N ASN A 3 -35.57 -6.11 -9.20
CA ASN A 3 -35.05 -5.72 -10.51
C ASN A 3 -33.63 -6.24 -10.70
N ARG A 4 -33.44 -7.05 -11.75
CA ARG A 4 -32.16 -7.56 -12.27
C ARG A 4 -31.28 -6.46 -12.91
N GLU A 5 -31.33 -5.22 -12.40
CA GLU A 5 -30.54 -4.10 -12.93
C GLU A 5 -29.38 -3.69 -12.01
N GLU A 6 -29.22 -4.32 -10.85
CA GLU A 6 -28.25 -3.87 -9.84
C GLU A 6 -26.85 -4.48 -9.92
N ILE A 7 -26.60 -5.45 -10.79
CA ILE A 7 -25.26 -6.02 -10.93
C ILE A 7 -25.07 -6.36 -12.39
N VAL A 8 -24.14 -5.66 -13.06
CA VAL A 8 -23.25 -6.14 -14.14
C VAL A 8 -22.68 -4.92 -14.90
N GLY A 9 -21.69 -4.26 -14.30
CA GLY A 9 -20.44 -3.98 -15.03
C GLY A 9 -19.57 -5.24 -15.06
N SER A 10 -20.15 -6.41 -15.40
CA SER A 10 -19.54 -7.72 -15.07
C SER A 10 -18.41 -8.17 -15.97
N VAL A 11 -17.84 -7.30 -16.80
CA VAL A 11 -16.56 -7.59 -17.47
C VAL A 11 -15.77 -6.29 -17.66
N GLY A 12 -15.48 -5.56 -16.59
CA GLY A 12 -14.45 -4.50 -16.59
C GLY A 12 -14.61 -3.35 -17.60
N VAL A 13 -15.79 -3.20 -18.23
CA VAL A 13 -16.06 -2.19 -19.25
C VAL A 13 -17.41 -1.51 -19.02
N TRP A 14 -17.48 -0.22 -19.36
CA TRP A 14 -18.63 0.67 -19.20
C TRP A 14 -19.10 1.20 -20.55
N PRO A 15 -20.26 0.77 -21.05
CA PRO A 15 -20.85 1.34 -22.25
C PRO A 15 -21.20 2.82 -22.07
N LEU A 16 -21.02 3.64 -23.11
CA LEU A 16 -21.26 5.09 -23.11
C LEU A 16 -22.59 5.48 -22.47
N LYS A 17 -23.69 4.85 -22.90
CA LYS A 17 -25.05 5.17 -22.41
C LYS A 17 -25.22 4.86 -20.92
N LEU A 18 -24.56 3.81 -20.43
CA LEU A 18 -24.62 3.43 -19.02
C LEU A 18 -23.80 4.40 -18.17
N LEU A 19 -22.61 4.78 -18.66
CA LEU A 19 -21.76 5.76 -18.01
C LEU A 19 -22.40 7.15 -17.97
N ALA A 20 -23.07 7.57 -19.06
CA ALA A 20 -23.82 8.83 -19.14
C ALA A 20 -24.92 8.92 -18.08
N LYS A 21 -25.68 7.83 -17.92
CA LYS A 21 -26.70 7.72 -16.87
C LYS A 21 -26.09 7.81 -15.47
N ARG A 22 -24.99 7.11 -15.20
CA ARG A 22 -24.31 7.11 -13.89
C ARG A 22 -23.76 8.49 -13.52
N TRP A 23 -23.14 9.19 -14.45
CA TRP A 23 -22.56 10.52 -14.24
C TRP A 23 -23.56 11.66 -14.40
N VAL A 24 -24.82 11.35 -14.73
CA VAL A 24 -25.90 12.32 -14.96
C VAL A 24 -25.44 13.40 -15.95
N CYS A 25 -24.85 12.97 -17.07
CA CYS A 25 -24.31 13.87 -18.10
C CYS A 25 -24.65 13.39 -19.51
N SER A 26 -24.42 14.25 -20.51
CA SER A 26 -24.68 13.91 -21.91
C SER A 26 -23.59 13.00 -22.50
N ASP A 27 -23.95 12.22 -23.50
CA ASP A 27 -22.99 11.42 -24.29
C ASP A 27 -21.86 12.29 -24.86
N ALA A 28 -22.15 13.54 -25.21
CA ALA A 28 -21.17 14.51 -25.69
C ALA A 28 -20.12 14.85 -24.62
N ALA A 29 -20.56 15.11 -23.38
CA ALA A 29 -19.65 15.41 -22.28
C ALA A 29 -18.66 14.26 -22.00
N ILE A 30 -19.11 13.01 -22.15
CA ILE A 30 -18.21 11.85 -22.01
C ILE A 30 -17.21 11.78 -23.17
N ARG A 31 -17.65 12.03 -24.40
CA ARG A 31 -16.75 12.07 -25.57
C ARG A 31 -15.75 13.22 -25.50
N ASP A 32 -16.11 14.33 -24.89
CA ASP A 32 -15.18 15.45 -24.69
C ASP A 32 -14.12 15.10 -23.65
N ARG A 33 -14.49 14.38 -22.59
CA ARG A 33 -13.52 13.81 -21.63
C ARG A 33 -12.59 12.77 -22.27
N GLU A 34 -13.12 11.97 -23.20
CA GLU A 34 -12.30 11.06 -24.00
C GLU A 34 -11.30 11.82 -24.89
N LYS A 35 -11.75 12.86 -25.61
CA LYS A 35 -10.88 13.71 -26.44
C LYS A 35 -9.81 14.44 -25.62
N ALA A 36 -10.16 14.84 -24.40
CA ALA A 36 -9.22 15.45 -23.45
C ALA A 36 -8.21 14.45 -22.87
N GLY A 37 -8.35 13.16 -23.18
CA GLY A 37 -7.46 12.10 -22.69
C GLY A 37 -7.73 11.66 -21.25
N LEU A 38 -8.80 12.16 -20.62
CA LEU A 38 -9.17 11.82 -19.24
C LEU A 38 -9.83 10.45 -19.16
N LEU A 39 -10.52 10.02 -20.23
CA LEU A 39 -11.24 8.76 -20.28
C LEU A 39 -10.73 7.87 -21.42
N LYS A 40 -10.32 6.64 -21.11
CA LYS A 40 -9.74 5.68 -22.06
C LYS A 40 -10.80 4.74 -22.62
N ARG A 41 -11.00 4.82 -23.95
CA ARG A 41 -11.89 3.91 -24.70
C ARG A 41 -11.28 2.51 -24.82
N CYS A 42 -12.10 1.49 -24.65
CA CYS A 42 -11.75 0.10 -24.95
C CYS A 42 -11.61 -0.11 -26.46
N ARG A 43 -10.48 -0.69 -26.91
CA ARG A 43 -10.30 -1.11 -28.30
C ARG A 43 -10.71 -2.56 -28.46
N GLY A 44 -11.34 -2.92 -29.58
CA GLY A 44 -11.72 -4.30 -29.90
C GLY A 44 -13.06 -4.78 -29.35
N VAL A 45 -13.87 -3.87 -28.78
CA VAL A 45 -15.24 -4.19 -28.32
C VAL A 45 -16.25 -3.49 -29.24
N PRO A 46 -17.37 -4.15 -29.62
CA PRO A 46 -18.43 -3.50 -30.38
C PRO A 46 -19.03 -2.31 -29.63
N GLY A 47 -19.05 -1.13 -30.27
CA GLY A 47 -19.61 0.09 -29.71
C GLY A 47 -18.61 0.96 -28.93
N VAL A 48 -19.14 1.98 -28.23
CA VAL A 48 -18.33 2.90 -27.41
C VAL A 48 -18.39 2.46 -25.96
N CYS A 49 -17.29 1.88 -25.49
CA CYS A 49 -17.11 1.39 -24.12
C CYS A 49 -15.81 1.92 -23.52
N TYR A 50 -15.79 2.08 -22.20
CA TYR A 50 -14.66 2.62 -21.43
C TYR A 50 -14.20 1.61 -20.38
N THR A 51 -12.91 1.58 -20.04
CA THR A 51 -12.42 0.63 -19.04
C THR A 51 -12.89 1.03 -17.65
N ALA A 52 -13.20 0.05 -16.80
CA ALA A 52 -13.57 0.30 -15.40
C ALA A 52 -12.48 1.07 -14.63
N ALA A 53 -11.21 0.78 -14.90
CA ALA A 53 -10.08 1.50 -14.33
C ALA A 53 -10.11 3.01 -14.68
N SER A 54 -10.32 3.35 -15.95
CA SER A 54 -10.33 4.76 -16.38
C SER A 54 -11.56 5.53 -15.87
N VAL A 55 -12.70 4.84 -15.74
CA VAL A 55 -13.90 5.42 -15.12
C VAL A 55 -13.65 5.68 -13.62
N ALA A 56 -13.05 4.74 -12.90
CA ALA A 56 -12.72 4.88 -11.48
C ALA A 56 -11.73 6.04 -11.23
N GLU A 57 -10.69 6.16 -12.07
CA GLU A 57 -9.76 7.29 -12.07
C GLU A 57 -10.50 8.64 -12.21
N CYS A 58 -11.45 8.73 -13.16
CA CYS A 58 -12.26 9.94 -13.36
C CYS A 58 -13.22 10.25 -12.21
N GLU A 59 -13.73 9.22 -11.52
CA GLU A 59 -14.65 9.38 -10.40
C GLU A 59 -13.95 9.72 -9.08
N GLY A 60 -12.61 9.83 -9.08
CA GLY A 60 -11.82 10.06 -7.86
C GLY A 60 -11.85 8.88 -6.91
N TRP A 61 -12.21 7.68 -7.40
CA TRP A 61 -12.04 6.44 -6.66
C TRP A 61 -10.57 6.07 -6.78
N ASP A 62 -9.73 6.68 -5.95
CA ASP A 62 -8.33 6.28 -5.70
C ASP A 62 -8.23 4.89 -5.02
N GLY A 63 -9.20 4.02 -5.28
CA GLY A 63 -9.17 2.62 -4.92
C GLY A 63 -8.19 1.91 -5.85
N ASN A 64 -6.90 2.01 -5.53
CA ASN A 64 -5.79 1.27 -6.10
C ASN A 64 -6.18 -0.11 -6.66
N GLN A 65 -6.57 -0.15 -7.94
CA GLN A 65 -6.81 -1.38 -8.71
C GLN A 65 -5.57 -1.79 -9.52
N ASN A 66 -4.41 -1.17 -9.28
CA ASN A 66 -3.17 -1.60 -9.91
C ASN A 66 -2.48 -2.59 -8.97
N PRO A 67 -2.69 -3.92 -9.11
CA PRO A 67 -1.94 -4.87 -8.33
C PRO A 67 -0.47 -4.62 -8.65
N MET A 68 0.28 -4.22 -7.62
CA MET A 68 1.72 -4.02 -7.67
C MET A 68 2.38 -5.08 -8.57
N SER A 69 3.21 -4.62 -9.50
CA SER A 69 3.85 -5.55 -10.43
C SER A 69 4.67 -6.58 -9.65
N PRO A 70 4.85 -7.82 -10.17
CA PRO A 70 5.64 -8.84 -9.49
C PRO A 70 7.06 -8.36 -9.13
N PHE A 71 7.63 -7.45 -9.92
CA PHE A 71 8.94 -6.86 -9.68
C PHE A 71 8.94 -5.90 -8.49
N GLU A 72 7.97 -4.99 -8.43
CA GLU A 72 7.81 -4.07 -7.30
C GLU A 72 7.53 -4.83 -6.00
N ARG A 73 6.71 -5.88 -6.07
CA ARG A 73 6.45 -6.76 -4.93
C ARG A 73 7.73 -7.42 -4.43
N ARG A 74 8.52 -8.02 -5.34
CA ARG A 74 9.81 -8.64 -4.98
C ARG A 74 10.78 -7.61 -4.38
N LYS A 75 10.84 -6.41 -4.94
CA LYS A 75 11.69 -5.33 -4.42
C LYS A 75 11.32 -4.95 -2.99
N LEU A 76 10.01 -4.84 -2.70
CA LEU A 76 9.54 -4.55 -1.35
C LEU A 76 9.76 -5.74 -0.40
N GLU A 77 9.50 -6.97 -0.83
CA GLU A 77 9.80 -8.17 -0.04
C GLU A 77 11.28 -8.27 0.32
N THR A 78 12.18 -7.98 -0.63
CA THR A 78 13.62 -7.91 -0.36
C THR A 78 13.94 -6.80 0.65
N ARG A 79 13.32 -5.62 0.50
CA ARG A 79 13.54 -4.52 1.43
C ARG A 79 13.05 -4.84 2.85
N ILE A 80 11.92 -5.53 2.97
CA ILE A 80 11.38 -6.00 4.25
C ILE A 80 12.39 -6.95 4.91
N ARG A 81 12.86 -7.97 4.19
CA ARG A 81 13.86 -8.92 4.73
C ARG A 81 15.15 -8.24 5.18
N GLU A 82 15.64 -7.26 4.40
CA GLU A 82 16.83 -6.49 4.75
C GLU A 82 16.60 -5.70 6.05
N LEU A 83 15.45 -5.04 6.17
CA LEU A 83 15.09 -4.26 7.36
C LEU A 83 14.89 -5.15 8.59
N GLU A 84 14.23 -6.29 8.46
CA GLU A 84 14.07 -7.27 9.54
C GLU A 84 15.42 -7.80 10.03
N LYS A 85 16.35 -8.07 9.12
CA LYS A 85 17.71 -8.49 9.46
C LYS A 85 18.49 -7.39 10.20
N GLN A 86 18.36 -6.14 9.76
CA GLN A 86 18.97 -5.00 10.44
C GLN A 86 18.40 -4.82 11.85
N LEU A 87 17.08 -4.94 11.98
CA LEU A 87 16.38 -4.82 13.26
C LEU A 87 16.85 -5.91 14.23
N ALA A 88 16.89 -7.17 13.82
CA ALA A 88 17.40 -8.27 14.64
C ALA A 88 18.87 -8.03 15.07
N SER A 89 19.71 -7.55 14.15
CA SER A 89 21.11 -7.23 14.47
C SER A 89 21.24 -6.10 15.50
N TYR A 90 20.37 -5.08 15.44
CA TYR A 90 20.35 -4.03 16.43
C TYR A 90 19.86 -4.53 17.78
N GLU A 91 18.82 -5.38 17.82
CA GLU A 91 18.35 -6.01 19.05
C GLU A 91 19.46 -6.81 19.73
N ASP A 92 20.19 -7.65 18.98
CA ASP A 92 21.33 -8.42 19.51
C ASP A 92 22.41 -7.51 20.11
N GLN A 93 22.75 -6.43 19.42
CA GLN A 93 23.72 -5.44 19.92
C GLN A 93 23.23 -4.77 21.21
N PHE A 94 21.94 -4.41 21.28
CA PHE A 94 21.34 -3.85 22.49
C PHE A 94 21.41 -4.83 23.65
N TYR A 95 21.09 -6.11 23.43
CA TYR A 95 21.19 -7.15 24.47
C TYR A 95 22.63 -7.31 24.98
N PHE A 96 23.60 -7.36 24.08
CA PHE A 96 25.01 -7.46 24.46
C PHE A 96 25.46 -6.26 25.30
N LEU A 97 25.10 -5.04 24.88
CA LEU A 97 25.44 -3.83 25.62
C LEU A 97 24.77 -3.78 26.99
N ALA A 98 23.50 -4.19 27.09
CA ALA A 98 22.78 -4.25 28.36
C ALA A 98 23.46 -5.22 29.36
N ASP A 99 23.86 -6.41 28.90
CA ASP A 99 24.58 -7.38 29.74
C ASP A 99 25.95 -6.83 30.19
N ALA A 100 26.70 -6.19 29.27
CA ALA A 100 27.98 -5.59 29.59
C ALA A 100 27.87 -4.48 30.63
N LEU A 101 26.84 -3.63 30.53
CA LEU A 101 26.56 -2.57 31.50
C LEU A 101 26.21 -3.13 32.88
N GLU A 102 25.39 -4.17 32.95
CA GLU A 102 25.03 -4.79 34.23
C GLU A 102 26.25 -5.46 34.91
N ARG A 103 27.12 -6.11 34.13
CA ARG A 103 28.41 -6.62 34.63
C ARG A 103 29.33 -5.52 35.16
N ALA A 104 29.40 -4.39 34.45
CA ALA A 104 30.20 -3.25 34.88
C ALA A 104 29.65 -2.67 36.20
N ARG A 105 28.33 -2.46 36.27
CA ARG A 105 27.63 -1.97 37.46
C ARG A 105 27.91 -2.86 38.68
N THR A 106 27.66 -4.16 38.55
CA THR A 106 27.87 -5.13 39.65
C THR A 106 29.35 -5.18 40.09
N SER A 107 30.28 -5.01 39.16
CA SER A 107 31.71 -4.92 39.47
C SER A 107 32.06 -3.66 40.28
N ILE A 108 31.47 -2.51 39.94
CA ILE A 108 31.64 -1.25 40.68
C ILE A 108 31.07 -1.40 42.09
N GLU A 109 29.85 -1.91 42.23
CA GLU A 109 29.19 -2.13 43.53
C GLU A 109 30.02 -3.06 44.44
N ARG A 110 30.64 -4.10 43.90
CA ARG A 110 31.55 -5.00 44.65
C ARG A 110 32.79 -4.26 45.14
N ARG A 111 33.42 -3.44 44.30
CA ARG A 111 34.61 -2.64 44.67
C ARG A 111 34.28 -1.61 45.73
N GLU A 112 33.10 -0.99 45.68
CA GLU A 112 32.62 -0.07 46.71
C GLU A 112 32.39 -0.74 48.06
N LYS A 113 31.73 -1.90 48.07
CA LYS A 113 31.53 -2.69 49.30
C LYS A 113 32.85 -3.12 49.94
N GLN A 114 33.83 -3.52 49.14
CA GLN A 114 35.15 -3.90 49.64
C GLN A 114 35.89 -2.69 50.26
N ARG A 115 35.90 -1.54 49.58
CA ARG A 115 36.51 -0.30 50.12
C ARG A 115 35.82 0.21 51.38
N GLY A 116 34.50 0.04 51.50
CA GLY A 116 33.75 0.40 52.70
C GLY A 116 34.11 -0.47 53.91
N LYS A 117 34.35 -1.77 53.69
CA LYS A 117 34.80 -2.70 54.75
C LYS A 117 36.23 -2.44 55.21
N GLU A 118 37.11 -1.99 54.34
CA GLU A 118 38.51 -1.67 54.69
C GLU A 118 38.65 -0.34 55.46
N ARG A 119 37.60 0.49 55.49
CA ARG A 119 37.58 1.81 56.15
C ARG A 119 36.81 1.83 57.48
N ALA A 120 36.13 0.74 57.84
CA ALA A 120 35.37 0.57 59.08
C ALA A 120 36.17 -0.26 60.08
#